data_AF-A0A7S4U6V2-F1
#
_entry.id   AF-A0A7S4U6V2-F1
#
_cell.length_a   1.000
_cell.length_b   1.000
_cell.length_c   1.000
_cell.angle_alpha   90.00
_cell.angle_beta   90.00
_cell.angle_gamma   90.00
#
_symmetry.space_group_name_H-M   'P 1'
#
loop_
_entity.id
_entity.type
_entity.pdbx_description
1 polymer ?
#
loop_
_entity_poly.entity_id
_entity_poly.type
_entity_poly.pdbx_seq_one_letter_code
_entity_poly.pdbx_strand_id
1 'polypeptide(L)'
;YLMERVRAERDVADSESYKLKPSDISNIARLILPVALQGLYSKSNTATLQSCVALKYLASLDPNNTLPPLLDRISDALTTLTQVHQTSSALEALAAVIFPVIRAGNFESGAKHIPDLMELTLSGIDSNDLPKTW
;
A
#
# COMPACT_ATOMS: atom_id res chain seq x y z
N TYR A 1 -9.08 3.44 14.24
CA TYR A 1 -8.95 4.74 14.94
C TYR A 1 -8.78 5.95 14.01
N LEU A 2 -7.63 6.19 13.36
CA LEU A 2 -7.40 7.44 12.58
C LEU A 2 -8.27 7.55 11.32
N MET A 3 -8.45 6.45 10.57
CA MET A 3 -9.37 6.38 9.43
C MET A 3 -10.84 6.49 9.82
N GLU A 4 -11.22 5.94 10.97
CA GLU A 4 -12.60 6.06 11.50
C GLU A 4 -12.86 7.50 11.94
N ARG A 5 -11.87 8.17 12.53
CA ARG A 5 -11.95 9.59 12.87
C ARG A 5 -12.07 10.47 11.63
N VAL A 6 -11.26 10.24 10.59
CA VAL A 6 -11.37 11.00 9.33
C VAL A 6 -12.74 10.78 8.66
N ARG A 7 -13.31 9.58 8.75
CA ARG A 7 -14.67 9.31 8.27
C ARG A 7 -15.74 9.98 9.13
N ALA A 8 -15.62 9.92 10.46
CA ALA A 8 -16.58 10.50 11.39
C ALA A 8 -16.56 12.05 11.39
N GLU A 9 -15.39 12.66 11.28
CA GLU A 9 -15.21 14.12 11.19
C GLU A 9 -15.75 14.70 9.87
N ARG A 10 -16.01 13.85 8.86
CA ARG A 10 -16.64 14.23 7.59
C ARG A 10 -18.17 14.40 7.71
N ASP A 11 -18.79 13.76 8.70
CA ASP A 11 -20.25 13.73 8.92
C ASP A 11 -20.73 14.65 10.06
N VAL A 12 -19.83 15.22 10.88
CA VAL A 12 -20.20 16.05 12.04
C VAL A 12 -20.00 17.55 11.74
N ALA A 13 -21.08 18.32 11.91
CA ALA A 13 -21.18 19.74 11.52
C ALA A 13 -20.54 20.74 12.51
N ASP A 14 -20.17 20.33 13.73
CA ASP A 14 -19.73 21.28 14.77
C ASP A 14 -18.24 21.13 15.14
N SER A 15 -17.53 22.26 15.06
CA SER A 15 -16.11 22.51 15.41
C SER A 15 -15.05 22.26 14.31
N GLU A 16 -14.95 23.21 13.37
CA GLU A 16 -13.83 23.37 12.42
C GLU A 16 -12.43 23.35 13.08
N SER A 17 -12.33 23.69 14.36
CA SER A 17 -11.06 23.79 15.11
C SER A 17 -10.38 22.46 15.43
N TYR A 18 -11.11 21.34 15.44
CA TYR A 18 -10.57 20.01 15.79
C TYR A 18 -10.47 19.04 14.61
N LYS A 19 -10.89 19.46 13.40
CA LYS A 19 -10.82 18.64 12.20
C LYS A 19 -9.36 18.50 11.74
N LEU A 20 -8.98 17.29 11.37
CA LEU A 20 -7.68 17.01 10.76
C LEU A 20 -7.53 17.79 9.44
N LYS A 21 -6.55 18.69 9.37
CA LYS A 21 -6.25 19.40 8.12
C LYS A 21 -5.55 18.45 7.13
N PRO A 22 -5.71 18.65 5.82
CA PRO A 22 -4.99 17.87 4.81
C PRO A 22 -3.45 17.90 4.99
N SER A 23 -2.91 19.00 5.52
CA SER A 23 -1.50 19.15 5.87
C SER A 23 -1.05 18.18 6.97
N ASP A 24 -1.90 17.97 7.97
CA ASP A 24 -1.59 17.11 9.12
C ASP A 24 -1.60 15.64 8.69
N ILE A 25 -2.55 15.27 7.84
CA ILE A 25 -2.64 13.93 7.22
C ILE A 25 -1.37 13.64 6.40
N SER A 26 -0.92 14.60 5.59
CA SER A 26 0.28 14.47 4.77
C SER A 26 1.55 14.31 5.64
N ASN A 27 1.65 15.06 6.74
CA ASN A 27 2.78 14.96 7.67
C ASN A 27 2.82 13.61 8.37
N ILE A 28 1.66 13.10 8.81
CA ILE A 28 1.53 11.78 9.41
C ILE A 28 1.94 10.70 8.40
N ALA A 29 1.48 10.81 7.15
CA ALA A 29 1.86 9.87 6.10
C ALA A 29 3.37 9.83 5.88
N ARG A 30 4.03 11.01 5.80
CA ARG A 30 5.50 11.10 5.64
C ARG A 30 6.28 10.47 6.79
N LEU A 31 5.78 10.55 8.03
CA LEU A 31 6.44 9.97 9.19
C LEU A 31 6.29 8.44 9.24
N ILE A 32 5.12 7.91 8.89
CA ILE A 32 4.81 6.48 9.01
C ILE A 32 5.30 5.68 7.79
N LEU A 33 5.28 6.30 6.60
CA LEU A 33 5.57 5.63 5.33
C LEU A 33 6.92 4.89 5.32
N PRO A 34 8.07 5.47 5.76
CA PRO A 34 9.35 4.77 5.74
C PRO A 34 9.36 3.51 6.62
N VAL A 35 8.71 3.58 7.78
CA VAL A 35 8.61 2.46 8.74
C VAL A 35 7.74 1.35 8.17
N ALA A 36 6.60 1.71 7.57
CA ALA A 36 5.70 0.75 6.94
C ALA A 36 6.35 0.07 5.73
N LEU A 37 7.07 0.83 4.89
CA LEU A 37 7.80 0.27 3.76
C LEU A 37 8.94 -0.66 4.20
N GLN A 38 9.62 -0.36 5.32
CA GLN A 38 10.65 -1.24 5.87
C GLN A 38 10.05 -2.51 6.49
N GLY A 39 8.92 -2.39 7.17
CA GLY A 39 8.22 -3.52 7.79
C GLY A 39 7.60 -4.50 6.78
N LEU A 40 7.37 -4.07 5.53
CA LEU A 40 6.85 -4.91 4.45
C LEU A 40 7.71 -6.15 4.16
N TYR A 41 9.04 -6.05 4.30
CA TYR A 41 9.97 -7.16 4.10
C TYR A 41 10.58 -7.66 5.41
N SER A 42 9.85 -7.49 6.51
CA SER A 42 10.26 -8.02 7.80
C SER A 42 10.29 -9.55 7.80
N LYS A 43 11.15 -10.16 8.62
CA LYS A 43 11.17 -11.61 8.85
C LYS A 43 9.99 -12.10 9.69
N SER A 44 9.23 -11.19 10.30
CA SER A 44 8.04 -11.50 11.08
C SER A 44 6.80 -11.30 10.23
N ASN A 45 6.05 -12.37 9.97
CA ASN A 45 4.78 -12.32 9.23
C ASN A 45 3.79 -11.32 9.85
N THR A 46 3.76 -11.22 11.19
CA THR A 46 2.90 -10.25 11.88
C THR A 46 3.30 -8.81 11.56
N ALA A 47 4.60 -8.51 11.54
CA ALA A 47 5.09 -7.17 11.19
C ALA A 47 4.80 -6.82 9.73
N THR A 48 4.97 -7.79 8.82
CA THR A 48 4.61 -7.63 7.39
C THR A 48 3.13 -7.33 7.22
N LEU A 49 2.25 -8.11 7.86
CA LEU A 49 0.80 -7.91 7.77
C LEU A 49 0.38 -6.53 8.30
N GLN A 50 0.90 -6.12 9.47
CA GLN A 50 0.61 -4.80 10.04
C GLN A 50 1.12 -3.67 9.13
N SER A 51 2.26 -3.89 8.46
CA SER A 51 2.81 -2.93 7.49
C SER A 51 1.94 -2.82 6.24
N CYS A 52 1.46 -3.93 5.69
CA CYS A 52 0.50 -3.95 4.58
C CYS A 52 -0.79 -3.19 4.93
N VAL A 53 -1.33 -3.41 6.14
CA VAL A 53 -2.51 -2.70 6.64
C VAL A 53 -2.24 -1.19 6.77
N ALA A 54 -1.09 -0.81 7.32
CA ALA A 54 -0.69 0.59 7.44
C ALA A 54 -0.57 1.26 6.05
N LEU A 55 0.10 0.61 5.10
CA LEU A 55 0.26 1.10 3.72
C LEU A 55 -1.09 1.26 3.02
N LYS A 56 -2.03 0.33 3.21
CA LYS A 56 -3.40 0.44 2.68
C LYS A 56 -4.13 1.68 3.21
N TYR A 57 -3.99 1.97 4.50
CA TYR A 57 -4.59 3.17 5.09
C TYR A 57 -3.92 4.45 4.60
N LEU A 58 -2.59 4.46 4.52
CA LEU A 58 -1.83 5.60 3.98
C LEU A 58 -2.20 5.88 2.52
N ALA A 59 -2.31 4.85 1.68
CA ALA A 59 -2.72 4.99 0.29
C ALA A 59 -4.18 5.49 0.14
N SER A 60 -5.01 5.26 1.15
CA SER A 60 -6.39 5.79 1.17
C SER A 60 -6.46 7.26 1.61
N LEU A 61 -5.49 7.71 2.42
CA LEU A 61 -5.43 9.06 2.97
C LEU A 61 -4.66 10.03 2.07
N ASP A 62 -3.50 9.61 1.59
CA ASP A 62 -2.59 10.39 0.74
C ASP A 62 -1.98 9.48 -0.34
N PRO A 63 -2.75 9.20 -1.41
CA PRO A 63 -2.32 8.31 -2.48
C PRO A 63 -1.11 8.86 -3.25
N ASN A 64 -1.03 10.18 -3.46
CA ASN A 64 0.01 10.80 -4.27
C ASN A 64 1.41 10.67 -3.68
N ASN A 65 1.54 10.71 -2.35
CA ASN A 65 2.84 10.53 -1.70
C ASN A 65 3.14 9.07 -1.33
N THR A 66 2.10 8.25 -1.13
CA THR A 66 2.26 6.87 -0.65
C THR A 66 2.46 5.86 -1.78
N LEU A 67 1.70 5.99 -2.87
CA LEU A 67 1.68 4.99 -3.93
C LEU A 67 2.97 4.90 -4.74
N PRO A 68 3.62 6.01 -5.18
CA PRO A 68 4.85 5.90 -5.97
C PRO A 68 5.96 5.06 -5.30
N PRO A 69 6.39 5.36 -4.06
CA PRO A 69 7.47 4.60 -3.43
C PRO A 69 7.07 3.15 -3.08
N LEU A 70 5.78 2.87 -2.93
CA LEU A 70 5.28 1.52 -2.71
C LEU A 70 5.32 0.70 -4.01
N LEU A 71 4.86 1.27 -5.12
CA LEU A 71 4.86 0.61 -6.43
C LEU A 71 6.27 0.34 -6.94
N ASP A 72 7.21 1.27 -6.73
CA ASP A 72 8.63 1.07 -7.07
C ASP A 72 9.19 -0.16 -6.35
N ARG A 73 8.94 -0.29 -5.04
CA ARG A 73 9.39 -1.46 -4.26
C ARG A 73 8.73 -2.76 -4.69
N ILE A 74 7.44 -2.72 -5.01
CA ILE A 74 6.73 -3.91 -5.51
C ILE A 74 7.32 -4.33 -6.86
N SER A 75 7.58 -3.39 -7.76
CA SER A 75 8.22 -3.65 -9.05
C SER A 75 9.62 -4.25 -8.88
N ASP A 76 10.44 -3.69 -7.98
CA ASP A 76 11.77 -4.21 -7.66
C ASP A 76 11.72 -5.63 -7.08
N ALA A 77 10.76 -5.91 -6.20
CA ALA A 77 10.59 -7.24 -5.62
C ALA A 77 10.09 -8.27 -6.64
N LEU A 78 9.22 -7.87 -7.58
CA LEU A 78 8.72 -8.76 -8.63
C LEU A 78 9.77 -9.02 -9.73
N THR A 79 10.63 -8.06 -10.03
CA THR A 79 11.76 -8.26 -10.97
C THR A 79 12.89 -9.08 -10.35
N THR A 80 13.12 -8.93 -9.04
CA THR A 80 14.14 -9.68 -8.31
C THR A 80 13.59 -11.05 -7.89
N LEU A 81 13.40 -11.95 -8.86
CA LEU A 81 12.90 -13.33 -8.77
C LEU A 81 13.70 -14.29 -7.84
N THR A 82 14.58 -13.78 -6.98
CA THR A 82 15.46 -14.60 -6.12
C THR A 82 14.93 -14.79 -4.70
N GLN A 83 13.91 -14.03 -4.27
CA GLN A 83 13.40 -14.08 -2.90
C GLN A 83 11.88 -14.27 -2.85
N VAL A 84 11.45 -15.55 -2.84
CA VAL A 84 10.04 -15.98 -2.81
C VAL A 84 9.20 -15.26 -1.73
N HIS A 85 9.78 -15.00 -0.55
CA HIS A 85 9.08 -14.30 0.53
C HIS A 85 8.80 -12.81 0.20
N GLN A 86 9.71 -12.15 -0.52
CA GLN A 86 9.52 -10.74 -0.91
C GLN A 86 8.49 -10.61 -2.02
N THR A 87 8.48 -11.54 -2.98
CA THR A 87 7.45 -11.59 -4.03
C THR A 87 6.06 -11.85 -3.45
N SER A 88 5.89 -12.77 -2.50
CA SER A 88 4.60 -13.00 -1.85
C SER A 88 4.10 -11.77 -1.06
N SER A 89 4.95 -11.13 -0.26
CA SER A 89 4.58 -9.93 0.49
C SER A 89 4.29 -8.73 -0.42
N ALA A 90 5.03 -8.59 -1.53
CA ALA A 90 4.77 -7.57 -2.53
C ALA A 90 3.43 -7.77 -3.24
N LEU A 91 3.07 -9.02 -3.57
CA LEU A 91 1.78 -9.36 -4.17
C LEU A 91 0.61 -9.08 -3.21
N GLU A 92 0.76 -9.41 -1.93
CA GLU A 92 -0.24 -9.11 -0.90
C GLU A 92 -0.42 -7.60 -0.71
N ALA A 93 0.68 -6.84 -0.68
CA ALA A 93 0.63 -5.39 -0.62
C ALA A 93 -0.03 -4.79 -1.86
N LEU A 94 0.29 -5.29 -3.06
CA LEU A 94 -0.34 -4.87 -4.31
C LEU A 94 -1.85 -5.09 -4.28
N ALA A 95 -2.29 -6.29 -3.87
CA ALA A 95 -3.71 -6.62 -3.72
C ALA A 95 -4.43 -5.69 -2.73
N ALA A 96 -3.74 -5.27 -1.66
CA ALA A 96 -4.29 -4.35 -0.67
C ALA A 96 -4.47 -2.92 -1.19
N VAL A 97 -3.62 -2.45 -2.11
CA VAL A 97 -3.60 -1.07 -2.62
C VAL A 97 -4.15 -0.92 -4.04
N ILE A 98 -4.55 -2.01 -4.71
CA ILE A 98 -5.02 -1.99 -6.10
C ILE A 98 -6.20 -1.02 -6.32
N PHE A 99 -7.14 -0.93 -5.37
CA PHE A 99 -8.29 -0.03 -5.47
C PHE A 99 -7.89 1.45 -5.40
N PRO A 100 -7.08 1.92 -4.42
CA PRO A 100 -6.49 3.25 -4.44
C PRO A 100 -5.74 3.61 -5.73
N VAL A 101 -5.05 2.65 -6.35
CA VAL A 101 -4.28 2.86 -7.59
C VAL A 101 -5.19 3.01 -8.82
N ILE A 102 -6.26 2.22 -8.92
CA ILE A 102 -7.20 2.24 -10.07
C ILE A 102 -8.17 3.43 -9.99
N ARG A 103 -8.50 3.90 -8.79
CA ARG A 103 -9.54 4.92 -8.61
C ARG A 103 -9.12 6.24 -9.29
N ALA A 104 -9.90 6.63 -10.30
CA ALA A 104 -9.70 7.87 -11.04
C ALA A 104 -9.62 9.09 -10.11
N GLY A 105 -8.58 9.91 -10.26
CA GLY A 105 -8.32 11.10 -9.45
C GLY A 105 -7.43 10.89 -8.21
N ASN A 106 -7.12 9.65 -7.82
CA ASN A 106 -6.23 9.38 -6.69
C ASN A 106 -4.75 9.27 -7.09
N PHE A 107 -4.46 8.75 -8.29
CA PHE A 107 -3.09 8.65 -8.80
C PHE A 107 -3.08 8.68 -10.33
N GLU A 108 -2.75 9.84 -10.90
CA GLU A 108 -2.87 10.11 -12.34
C GLU A 108 -1.97 9.22 -13.21
N SER A 109 -0.85 8.74 -12.65
CA SER A 109 0.07 7.82 -13.32
C SER A 109 -0.17 6.34 -12.97
N GLY A 110 -1.04 6.03 -12.01
CA GLY A 110 -1.21 4.67 -11.47
C GLY A 110 -1.73 3.67 -12.48
N ALA A 111 -2.80 4.03 -13.18
CA ALA A 111 -3.44 3.18 -14.15
C ALA A 111 -2.50 2.74 -15.30
N LYS A 112 -1.45 3.52 -15.58
CA LYS A 112 -0.46 3.20 -16.63
C LYS A 112 0.55 2.13 -16.22
N HIS A 113 0.84 2.00 -14.93
CA HIS A 113 1.81 1.03 -14.41
C HIS A 113 1.16 -0.31 -14.04
N ILE A 114 -0.17 -0.39 -13.98
CA ILE A 114 -0.90 -1.62 -13.66
C ILE A 114 -0.65 -2.74 -14.67
N PRO A 115 -0.67 -2.51 -16.00
CA PRO A 115 -0.41 -3.58 -16.97
C PRO A 115 0.98 -4.19 -16.77
N ASP A 116 2.02 -3.37 -16.60
CA ASP A 116 3.40 -3.82 -16.38
C ASP A 116 3.52 -4.61 -15.08
N LEU A 117 2.89 -4.13 -13.99
CA LEU A 117 2.83 -4.85 -12.72
C LEU A 117 2.09 -6.18 -12.85
N MET A 118 0.97 -6.23 -13.58
CA MET A 118 0.24 -7.47 -13.82
C MET A 118 1.08 -8.49 -14.61
N GLU A 119 1.81 -8.05 -15.64
CA GLU A 119 2.72 -8.91 -16.41
C GLU A 119 3.83 -9.48 -15.53
N LEU A 120 4.39 -8.67 -14.64
CA LEU A 120 5.37 -9.13 -13.64
C LEU A 120 4.75 -10.14 -12.67
N THR A 121 3.50 -9.95 -12.22
CA THR A 121 2.83 -10.93 -11.34
C THR A 121 2.57 -12.26 -12.03
N LEU A 122 2.27 -12.27 -13.34
CA LEU A 122 2.09 -13.51 -14.12
C LEU A 122 3.38 -14.34 -14.16
N SER A 123 4.55 -13.69 -14.22
CA SER A 123 5.85 -14.37 -14.16
C SER A 123 6.18 -14.96 -12.78
N GLY A 124 5.60 -14.39 -11.71
CA GLY A 124 5.79 -14.84 -10.32
C GLY A 124 4.81 -15.93 -9.86
N ILE A 125 3.73 -16.19 -10.60
CA ILE A 125 2.85 -17.34 -10.39
C ILE A 125 3.55 -18.57 -10.99
N ASP A 126 4.51 -19.11 -10.24
CA ASP A 126 5.12 -20.39 -10.57
C ASP A 126 4.14 -21.53 -10.30
N SER A 127 3.94 -22.40 -11.30
CA SER A 127 3.15 -23.62 -11.13
C SER A 127 3.83 -24.66 -10.23
N ASN A 128 5.13 -24.49 -9.93
CA ASN A 128 5.89 -25.40 -9.08
C ASN A 128 5.95 -25.02 -7.59
N ASP A 129 5.69 -23.76 -7.22
CA ASP A 129 5.66 -23.34 -5.82
C ASP A 129 4.26 -23.55 -5.21
N LEU A 130 3.95 -24.83 -5.06
CA LEU A 130 2.75 -25.38 -4.43
C LEU A 130 2.72 -25.41 -2.89
N PRO A 131 3.68 -24.93 -2.06
CA PRO A 131 3.48 -25.01 -0.63
C PRO A 131 2.45 -23.98 -0.16
N LYS A 132 1.20 -24.48 -0.16
CA LYS A 132 0.02 -24.17 0.65
C LYS A 132 -0.95 -23.15 0.05
N THR A 133 -1.74 -23.69 -0.87
CA THR A 133 -2.98 -23.20 -1.47
C THR A 133 -4.11 -22.85 -0.47
N TRP A 134 -3.87 -22.70 0.84
CA TRP A 134 -4.90 -22.51 1.87
C TRP A 134 -4.48 -21.45 2.89
#